data_AF-A0A7V0S593-F1
#
_entry.id   AF-A0A7V0S593-F1
#
_cell.length_a   1.000
_cell.length_b   1.000
_cell.length_c   1.000
_cell.angle_alpha   90.00
_cell.angle_beta   90.00
_cell.angle_gamma   90.00
#
_symmetry.space_group_name_H-M   'P 1'
#
loop_
_entity.id
_entity.type
_entity.pdbx_description
1 polymer ?
#
loop_
_entity_poly.entity_id
_entity_poly.type
_entity_poly.pdbx_seq_one_letter_code
_entity_poly.pdbx_strand_id
1 'polypeptide(L)'
;MKRLFIDIPALIASSQDLVKIQCEYFYHRKNDGQFNLLEIAEFAVYCRQCSDAFCVTACPKEALERQADGLIKRFNMRCVGCKSCVLACPFGTIFPEVINYITAKCDFCLKQLEADPGYQPACCRTAPAGTITMQPIDADDPENEIYLYGDHLAIKSHHWRKKEDKV
;
A
#
# COMPACT_ATOMS: atom_id res chain seq x y z
N MET A 1 16.54 -3.17 -8.84
CA MET A 1 16.57 -3.22 -7.34
C MET A 1 15.45 -4.15 -6.88
N LYS A 2 15.64 -5.01 -5.85
CA LYS A 2 14.54 -5.88 -5.37
C LYS A 2 13.49 -5.04 -4.64
N ARG A 3 12.23 -5.20 -5.01
CA ARG A 3 11.06 -4.57 -4.38
C ARG A 3 10.17 -5.65 -3.79
N LEU A 4 9.42 -5.29 -2.75
CA LEU A 4 8.35 -6.12 -2.25
C LEU A 4 7.19 -6.05 -3.25
N PHE A 5 6.90 -7.16 -3.90
CA PHE A 5 5.82 -7.31 -4.86
C PHE A 5 4.59 -7.91 -4.20
N ILE A 6 3.42 -7.31 -4.42
CA ILE A 6 2.12 -7.78 -3.92
C ILE A 6 1.15 -7.95 -5.08
N ASP A 7 0.73 -9.20 -5.36
CA ASP A 7 -0.35 -9.52 -6.29
C ASP A 7 -1.68 -9.62 -5.50
N ILE A 8 -2.45 -8.53 -5.55
CA ILE A 8 -3.70 -8.41 -4.81
C ILE A 8 -4.78 -9.36 -5.37
N PRO A 9 -5.04 -9.43 -6.70
CA PRO A 9 -6.00 -10.40 -7.25
C PRO A 9 -5.70 -11.84 -6.85
N ALA A 10 -4.43 -12.26 -6.90
CA ALA A 10 -4.04 -13.60 -6.48
C ALA A 10 -4.24 -13.82 -4.98
N LEU A 11 -3.97 -12.81 -4.15
CA LEU A 11 -4.18 -12.87 -2.71
C LEU A 11 -5.67 -13.02 -2.34
N ILE A 12 -6.55 -12.29 -3.03
CA ILE A 12 -8.01 -12.43 -2.87
C ILE A 12 -8.46 -13.83 -3.31
N ALA A 13 -7.98 -14.29 -4.47
CA ALA A 13 -8.35 -15.59 -5.03
C ALA A 13 -7.92 -16.76 -4.15
N SER A 14 -6.81 -16.64 -3.42
CA SER A 14 -6.33 -17.71 -2.53
C SER A 14 -7.24 -17.95 -1.32
N SER A 15 -8.16 -17.01 -1.00
CA SER A 15 -9.07 -17.09 0.15
C SER A 15 -8.37 -17.38 1.49
N GLN A 16 -7.09 -17.03 1.60
CA GLN A 16 -6.32 -17.22 2.82
C GLN A 16 -6.64 -16.09 3.81
N ASP A 17 -6.87 -16.45 5.06
CA ASP A 17 -6.98 -15.46 6.13
C ASP A 17 -5.68 -14.64 6.24
N LEU A 18 -5.79 -13.32 6.08
CA LEU A 18 -4.68 -12.37 6.15
C LEU A 18 -3.94 -12.42 7.49
N VAL A 19 -4.60 -12.87 8.57
CA VAL A 19 -3.96 -13.07 9.89
C VAL A 19 -2.83 -14.12 9.84
N LYS A 20 -2.88 -15.04 8.87
CA LYS A 20 -1.83 -16.06 8.68
C LYS A 20 -0.55 -15.51 8.04
N ILE A 21 -0.61 -14.35 7.39
CA ILE A 21 0.56 -13.69 6.82
C ILE A 21 1.33 -13.04 7.96
N GLN A 22 2.55 -13.51 8.21
CA GLN A 22 3.36 -13.09 9.34
C GLN A 22 4.36 -12.00 8.96
N CYS A 23 4.60 -11.09 9.88
CA CYS A 23 5.67 -10.10 9.85
C CYS A 23 6.57 -10.29 11.06
N GLU A 24 7.88 -10.16 10.86
CA GLU A 24 8.90 -10.25 11.91
C GLU A 24 9.32 -8.89 12.45
N TYR A 25 8.70 -7.82 11.98
CA TYR A 25 9.00 -6.48 12.44
C TYR A 25 8.62 -6.35 13.91
N PHE A 26 9.61 -6.00 14.74
CA PHE A 26 9.51 -6.00 16.20
C PHE A 26 8.32 -5.20 16.74
N TYR A 27 7.94 -4.12 16.06
CA TYR A 27 6.83 -3.25 16.48
C TYR A 27 5.44 -3.76 16.05
N HIS A 28 5.33 -4.82 15.25
CA HIS A 28 4.07 -5.50 14.91
C HIS A 28 3.77 -6.64 15.89
N ARG A 29 3.69 -6.34 17.19
CA ARG A 29 3.48 -7.36 18.25
C ARG A 29 2.20 -8.20 18.07
N LYS A 30 1.20 -7.67 17.38
CA LYS A 30 -0.07 -8.36 17.07
C LYS A 30 -0.11 -8.93 15.65
N ASN A 31 0.98 -8.83 14.90
CA ASN A 31 1.06 -9.23 13.50
C ASN A 31 -0.07 -8.61 12.66
N ASP A 32 -0.18 -7.28 12.73
CA ASP A 32 -1.18 -6.46 12.01
C ASP A 32 -0.57 -5.63 10.88
N GLY A 33 0.75 -5.73 10.68
CA GLY A 33 1.49 -4.96 9.67
C GLY A 33 1.03 -5.23 8.23
N GLN A 34 0.59 -6.45 7.93
CA GLN A 34 0.08 -6.84 6.63
C GLN A 34 -1.19 -6.09 6.24
N PHE A 35 -2.06 -5.74 7.20
CA PHE A 35 -3.26 -4.96 6.91
C PHE A 35 -2.89 -3.54 6.49
N ASN A 36 -1.96 -2.91 7.23
CA ASN A 36 -1.48 -1.57 6.89
C ASN A 36 -0.77 -1.54 5.53
N LEU A 37 0.04 -2.56 5.25
CA LEU A 37 0.74 -2.68 3.97
C LEU A 37 -0.24 -2.86 2.79
N LEU A 38 -1.22 -3.76 2.93
CA LEU A 38 -2.22 -4.00 1.89
C LEU A 38 -3.08 -2.77 1.66
N GLU A 39 -3.44 -2.03 2.69
CA GLU A 39 -4.16 -0.77 2.51
C GLU A 39 -3.32 0.28 1.79
N ILE A 40 -2.04 0.44 2.13
CA ILE A 40 -1.15 1.36 1.39
C ILE A 40 -1.11 0.94 -0.08
N ALA A 41 -1.01 -0.36 -0.36
CA ALA A 41 -0.99 -0.90 -1.71
C ALA A 41 -2.30 -0.62 -2.46
N GLU A 42 -3.44 -0.92 -1.84
CA GLU A 42 -4.78 -0.67 -2.36
C GLU A 42 -5.00 0.83 -2.62
N PHE A 43 -4.69 1.67 -1.64
CA PHE A 43 -4.83 3.11 -1.75
C PHE A 43 -3.97 3.67 -2.88
N ALA A 44 -2.74 3.17 -3.07
CA ALA A 44 -1.86 3.61 -4.14
C ALA A 44 -2.44 3.34 -5.54
N VAL A 45 -3.06 2.17 -5.74
CA VAL A 45 -3.62 1.76 -7.04
C VAL A 45 -5.01 2.38 -7.29
N TYR A 46 -5.88 2.42 -6.29
CA TYR A 46 -7.25 2.91 -6.48
C TYR A 46 -7.37 4.43 -6.40
N CYS A 47 -6.51 5.10 -5.63
CA CYS A 47 -6.53 6.56 -5.57
C CYS A 47 -6.22 7.13 -6.96
N ARG A 48 -7.13 7.98 -7.47
CA ARG A 48 -6.98 8.58 -8.79
C ARG A 48 -5.97 9.72 -8.87
N GLN A 49 -5.37 10.10 -7.75
CA GLN A 49 -4.41 11.21 -7.66
C GLN A 49 -4.94 12.52 -8.27
N CYS A 50 -6.27 12.74 -8.18
CA CYS A 50 -7.03 13.80 -8.85
C CYS A 50 -6.34 15.16 -8.72
N SER A 51 -6.13 15.91 -9.81
CA SER A 51 -5.53 17.25 -9.79
C SER A 51 -6.19 18.15 -8.73
N ASP A 52 -7.53 18.20 -8.77
CA ASP A 52 -8.38 18.85 -7.78
C ASP A 52 -8.76 17.85 -6.68
N ALA A 53 -7.87 17.73 -5.69
CA ALA A 53 -8.02 16.77 -4.61
C ALA A 53 -8.96 17.29 -3.52
N PHE A 54 -10.28 17.11 -3.70
CA PHE A 54 -11.28 17.49 -2.68
C PHE A 54 -11.01 16.88 -1.29
N CYS A 55 -10.44 15.68 -1.25
CA CYS A 55 -10.05 15.04 0.00
C CYS A 55 -8.95 15.78 0.77
N VAL A 56 -8.04 16.46 0.06
CA VAL A 56 -7.01 17.34 0.65
C VAL A 56 -7.66 18.59 1.21
N THR A 57 -8.47 19.28 0.40
CA THR A 57 -9.17 20.52 0.79
C THR A 57 -10.13 20.31 1.97
N ALA A 58 -10.80 19.16 2.03
CA ALA A 58 -11.76 18.83 3.09
C ALA A 58 -11.10 18.48 4.43
N CYS A 59 -9.78 18.30 4.51
CA CYS A 59 -9.12 17.89 5.73
C CYS A 59 -8.84 19.09 6.65
N PRO A 60 -9.49 19.21 7.83
CA PRO A 60 -9.32 20.37 8.72
C PRO A 60 -7.98 20.39 9.48
N LYS A 61 -7.14 19.37 9.28
CA LYS A 61 -5.85 19.18 9.97
C LYS A 61 -4.69 18.97 9.03
N GLU A 62 -4.90 19.21 7.72
CA GLU A 62 -3.82 19.09 6.71
C GLU A 62 -3.12 17.72 6.79
N ALA A 63 -3.92 16.69 7.05
CA ALA A 63 -3.47 15.31 7.17
C ALA A 63 -3.40 14.60 5.82
N LEU A 64 -3.85 15.22 4.75
CA LEU A 64 -3.71 14.74 3.37
C LEU A 64 -2.99 15.82 2.58
N GLU A 65 -1.98 15.44 1.81
CA GLU A 65 -1.14 16.38 1.06
C GLU A 65 -0.71 15.75 -0.26
N ARG A 66 -0.63 16.56 -1.31
CA ARG A 66 0.01 16.15 -2.56
C ARG A 66 1.52 16.30 -2.43
N GLN A 67 2.23 15.21 -2.66
CA GLN A 67 3.70 15.16 -2.70
C GLN A 67 4.22 15.64 -4.06
N ALA A 68 5.53 15.91 -4.14
CA ALA A 68 6.17 16.41 -5.37
C ALA A 68 6.06 15.46 -6.57
N ASP A 69 5.96 14.15 -6.32
CA ASP A 69 5.74 13.11 -7.32
C ASP A 69 4.27 13.00 -7.78
N GLY A 70 3.39 13.87 -7.26
CA GLY A 70 1.98 13.91 -7.58
C GLY A 70 1.10 13.00 -6.72
N LEU A 71 1.68 12.16 -5.86
CA LEU A 71 0.94 11.25 -4.98
C LEU A 71 0.27 12.01 -3.82
N ILE A 72 -0.96 11.66 -3.52
CA ILE A 72 -1.68 12.09 -2.33
C ILE A 72 -1.27 11.17 -1.19
N LYS A 73 -0.72 11.74 -0.13
CA LYS A 73 -0.23 11.03 1.05
C LYS A 73 -1.01 11.43 2.29
N ARG A 74 -1.33 10.45 3.13
CA ARG A 74 -1.98 10.66 4.43
C ARG A 74 -0.95 10.67 5.57
N PHE A 75 -0.94 11.72 6.37
CA PHE A 75 -0.16 11.87 7.60
C PHE A 75 -1.00 11.49 8.82
N ASN A 76 -0.91 10.23 9.26
CA ASN A 76 -1.74 9.69 10.33
C ASN A 76 -1.64 10.47 11.65
N MET A 77 -0.46 10.98 12.00
CA MET A 77 -0.26 11.78 13.23
C MET A 77 -0.98 13.13 13.23
N ARG A 78 -1.38 13.66 12.07
CA ARG A 78 -2.21 14.86 11.94
C ARG A 78 -3.70 14.54 11.92
N CYS A 79 -4.06 13.28 11.63
CA CYS A 79 -5.44 12.89 11.38
C CYS A 79 -6.22 12.69 12.69
N VAL A 80 -7.39 13.33 12.80
CA VAL A 80 -8.25 13.27 14.00
C VAL A 80 -9.49 12.40 13.85
N GLY A 81 -9.66 11.70 12.72
CA GLY A 81 -10.80 10.79 12.54
C GLY A 81 -12.13 11.43 12.24
N CYS A 82 -12.14 12.67 11.78
CA CYS A 82 -13.36 13.38 11.38
C CYS A 82 -14.07 12.79 10.14
N LYS A 83 -13.39 11.95 9.35
CA LYS A 83 -13.91 11.30 8.12
C LYS A 83 -14.33 12.26 7.00
N SER A 84 -14.06 13.56 7.10
CA SER A 84 -14.39 14.54 6.06
C SER A 84 -13.79 14.19 4.69
N CYS A 85 -12.54 13.70 4.65
CA CYS A 85 -11.90 13.28 3.42
C CYS A 85 -12.58 12.06 2.75
N VAL A 86 -13.13 11.15 3.56
CA VAL A 86 -13.88 9.97 3.06
C VAL A 86 -15.13 10.43 2.32
N LEU A 87 -15.89 11.36 2.92
CA LEU A 87 -17.08 11.93 2.30
C LEU A 87 -16.76 12.80 1.07
N ALA A 88 -15.60 13.47 1.07
CA ALA A 88 -15.18 14.33 -0.03
C ALA A 88 -14.63 13.55 -1.23
N CYS A 89 -14.25 12.27 -1.08
CA CYS A 89 -13.76 11.48 -2.19
C CYS A 89 -14.93 11.01 -3.06
N PRO A 90 -15.08 11.49 -4.32
CA PRO A 90 -16.19 11.07 -5.18
C PRO A 90 -16.09 9.62 -5.63
N PHE A 91 -14.91 9.00 -5.46
CA PHE A 91 -14.63 7.62 -5.84
C PHE A 91 -14.65 6.65 -4.67
N GLY A 92 -14.84 7.14 -3.44
CA GLY A 92 -14.88 6.30 -2.24
C GLY A 92 -13.57 5.56 -1.92
N THR A 93 -12.43 6.02 -2.43
CA THR A 93 -11.14 5.31 -2.32
C THR A 93 -10.40 5.55 -1.01
N ILE A 94 -11.02 6.22 -0.02
CA ILE A 94 -10.41 6.51 1.28
C ILE A 94 -11.11 5.69 2.35
N PHE A 95 -10.39 4.74 2.95
CA PHE A 95 -10.93 3.90 4.01
C PHE A 95 -11.09 4.67 5.33
N PRO A 96 -12.25 4.55 6.02
CA PRO A 96 -12.55 5.31 7.24
C PRO A 96 -11.86 4.78 8.50
N GLU A 97 -11.43 3.52 8.51
CA GLU A 97 -11.10 2.75 9.72
C GLU A 97 -9.63 2.83 10.19
N VAL A 98 -8.81 3.67 9.57
CA VAL A 98 -7.35 3.45 9.60
C VAL A 98 -6.55 4.39 10.50
N ILE A 99 -7.17 4.98 11.51
CA ILE A 99 -6.42 5.80 12.46
C ILE A 99 -5.86 4.90 13.55
N ASN A 100 -4.85 4.13 13.19
CA ASN A 100 -3.95 3.55 14.16
C ASN A 100 -2.96 4.65 14.59
N TYR A 101 -3.13 5.17 15.81
CA TYR A 101 -2.23 6.16 16.41
C TYR A 101 -0.80 5.60 16.61
N ILE A 102 -0.64 4.28 16.60
CA ILE A 102 0.63 3.58 16.50
C ILE A 102 0.68 2.93 15.12
N THR A 103 1.32 3.56 14.16
CA THR A 103 1.59 2.94 12.84
C THR A 103 3.06 2.55 12.78
N ALA A 104 3.33 1.32 13.17
CA ALA A 104 4.54 0.64 12.73
C ALA A 104 4.41 0.45 11.21
N LYS A 105 5.13 1.24 10.42
CA LYS A 105 5.17 1.07 8.96
C LYS A 105 6.09 -0.09 8.61
N CYS A 106 5.76 -0.82 7.56
CA CYS A 106 6.67 -1.79 6.98
C CYS A 106 7.97 -1.09 6.58
N ASP A 107 9.11 -1.64 7.00
CA ASP A 107 10.45 -1.19 6.65
C ASP A 107 11.04 -2.02 5.50
N PHE A 108 10.21 -2.83 4.83
CA PHE A 108 10.56 -3.74 3.73
C PHE A 108 11.68 -4.74 4.06
N CYS A 109 11.94 -4.99 5.34
CA CYS A 109 13.03 -5.84 5.82
C CYS A 109 14.40 -5.45 5.22
N LEU A 110 14.61 -4.16 4.93
CA LEU A 110 15.79 -3.66 4.22
C LEU A 110 17.09 -4.06 4.93
N LYS A 111 17.13 -3.96 6.26
CA LYS A 111 18.32 -4.32 7.05
C LYS A 111 18.69 -5.80 6.92
N GLN A 112 17.70 -6.69 6.90
CA GLN A 112 17.94 -8.13 6.75
C GLN A 112 18.40 -8.45 5.33
N LEU A 113 17.82 -7.80 4.32
CA LEU A 113 18.19 -7.95 2.91
C LEU A 113 19.59 -7.39 2.61
N GLU A 114 20.01 -6.31 3.29
CA GLU A 114 21.36 -5.76 3.22
C GLU A 114 22.40 -6.72 3.83
N ALA A 115 22.05 -7.38 4.93
CA ALA A 115 22.92 -8.34 5.60
C ALA A 115 23.02 -9.68 4.83
N ASP A 116 21.92 -10.15 4.24
CA ASP A 116 21.84 -11.38 3.45
C ASP A 116 20.95 -11.19 2.21
N PRO A 117 21.52 -11.09 0.99
CA PRO A 117 20.74 -10.95 -0.25
C PRO A 117 19.83 -12.14 -0.58
N GLY A 118 20.07 -13.30 0.03
CA GLY A 118 19.24 -14.51 -0.05
C GLY A 118 18.12 -14.56 0.98
N TYR A 119 18.06 -13.59 1.88
CA TYR A 119 17.03 -13.50 2.91
C TYR A 119 15.62 -13.42 2.32
N GLN A 120 14.71 -14.23 2.87
CA GLN A 120 13.31 -14.20 2.51
C GLN A 120 12.47 -13.67 3.70
N PRO A 121 11.84 -12.49 3.57
CA PRO A 121 11.00 -11.92 4.60
C PRO A 121 9.88 -12.85 5.06
N ALA A 122 9.51 -12.79 6.34
CA ALA A 122 8.44 -13.63 6.90
C ALA A 122 7.12 -13.54 6.12
N CYS A 123 6.75 -12.36 5.63
CA CYS A 123 5.53 -12.16 4.85
C CYS A 123 5.57 -12.91 3.52
N CYS A 124 6.74 -12.97 2.86
CA CYS A 124 6.93 -13.72 1.63
C CYS A 124 6.90 -15.24 1.83
N ARG A 125 7.25 -15.73 3.03
CA ARG A 125 7.22 -17.17 3.35
C ARG A 125 5.85 -17.69 3.74
N THR A 126 5.03 -16.82 4.36
CA THR A 126 3.75 -17.20 4.97
C THR A 126 2.53 -16.82 4.13
N ALA A 127 2.70 -15.89 3.19
CA ALA A 127 1.69 -15.60 2.19
C ALA A 127 1.50 -16.78 1.21
N PRO A 128 0.32 -16.90 0.58
CA PRO A 128 0.11 -17.86 -0.50
C PRO A 128 1.16 -17.72 -1.59
N ALA A 129 1.52 -18.84 -2.23
CA ALA A 129 2.58 -18.87 -3.23
C ALA A 129 2.34 -17.84 -4.36
N GLY A 130 3.36 -17.03 -4.64
CA GLY A 130 3.32 -16.04 -5.72
C GLY A 130 2.57 -14.74 -5.39
N THR A 131 1.96 -14.61 -4.21
CA THR A 131 1.18 -13.40 -3.85
C THR A 131 2.02 -12.28 -3.26
N ILE A 132 2.91 -12.57 -2.31
CA ILE A 132 3.85 -11.61 -1.74
C ILE A 132 5.26 -12.15 -1.97
N THR A 133 6.07 -11.47 -2.77
CA THR A 133 7.41 -11.94 -3.14
C THR A 133 8.41 -10.79 -3.26
N MET A 134 9.70 -11.07 -3.12
CA MET A 134 10.76 -10.10 -3.42
C MET A 134 11.19 -10.27 -4.87
N GLN A 135 10.93 -9.26 -5.71
CA GLN A 135 11.21 -9.33 -7.15
C GLN A 135 11.96 -8.10 -7.66
N PRO A 136 12.85 -8.25 -8.66
CA PRO A 136 13.41 -7.12 -9.38
C PRO A 136 12.37 -6.57 -10.36
N ILE A 137 11.72 -5.46 -10.00
CA ILE A 137 10.76 -4.74 -10.87
C ILE A 137 11.25 -3.31 -10.94
N ASP A 138 11.71 -2.86 -12.09
CA ASP A 138 12.41 -1.58 -12.22
C ASP A 138 11.53 -0.42 -12.73
N ALA A 139 10.39 -0.72 -13.34
CA ALA A 139 9.44 0.27 -13.84
C ALA A 139 7.99 -0.19 -13.67
N ASP A 140 7.05 0.75 -13.80
CA ASP A 140 5.63 0.44 -13.98
C ASP A 140 5.43 -0.42 -15.23
N ASP A 141 4.52 -1.38 -15.15
CA ASP A 141 4.09 -2.21 -16.28
C ASP A 141 2.56 -2.27 -16.30
N PRO A 142 1.91 -1.27 -16.93
CA PRO A 142 0.46 -1.19 -16.95
C PRO A 142 -0.24 -2.29 -17.75
N GLU A 143 0.44 -2.90 -18.73
CA GLU A 143 -0.12 -4.02 -19.51
C GLU A 143 -0.41 -5.20 -18.58
N ASN A 144 0.56 -5.50 -17.71
CA ASN A 144 0.47 -6.54 -16.67
C ASN A 144 -0.13 -6.06 -15.34
N GLU A 145 -0.65 -4.82 -15.31
CA GLU A 145 -1.28 -4.19 -14.15
C GLU A 145 -0.36 -4.04 -12.92
N ILE A 146 0.94 -3.82 -13.15
CA ILE A 146 1.96 -3.63 -12.12
C ILE A 146 2.30 -2.14 -11.98
N TYR A 147 2.22 -1.63 -10.74
CA TYR A 147 2.45 -0.23 -10.41
C TYR A 147 3.42 -0.12 -9.23
N LEU A 148 4.38 0.80 -9.33
CA LEU A 148 5.36 1.11 -8.31
C LEU A 148 4.81 2.15 -7.33
N TYR A 149 5.14 1.99 -6.05
CA TYR A 149 4.82 2.96 -5.01
C TYR A 149 6.04 3.24 -4.15
N GLY A 150 6.62 4.43 -4.31
CA GLY A 150 7.92 4.75 -3.72
C GLY A 150 9.03 3.82 -4.21
N ASP A 151 10.08 3.67 -3.41
CA ASP A 151 11.31 2.99 -3.86
C ASP A 151 11.27 1.47 -3.72
N HIS A 152 10.41 0.94 -2.84
CA HIS A 152 10.52 -0.44 -2.35
C HIS A 152 9.25 -1.30 -2.52
N LEU A 153 8.16 -0.74 -3.03
CA LEU A 153 6.89 -1.45 -3.17
C LEU A 153 6.45 -1.51 -4.64
N ALA A 154 6.07 -2.70 -5.09
CA ALA A 154 5.45 -2.95 -6.39
C ALA A 154 4.12 -3.68 -6.16
N ILE A 155 3.06 -3.25 -6.83
CA ILE A 155 1.70 -3.68 -6.56
C ILE A 155 1.06 -4.09 -7.88
N LYS A 156 0.54 -5.31 -7.93
CA LYS A 156 -0.30 -5.76 -9.03
C LYS A 156 -1.76 -5.75 -8.61
N SER A 157 -2.54 -4.92 -9.28
CA SER A 157 -3.98 -4.79 -9.03
C SER A 157 -4.67 -4.08 -10.18
N HIS A 158 -5.98 -4.31 -10.31
CA HIS A 158 -6.80 -3.64 -11.32
C HIS A 158 -6.77 -2.13 -11.12
N HIS A 159 -6.34 -1.41 -12.13
CA HIS A 159 -6.17 0.04 -12.05
C HIS A 159 -7.24 0.77 -12.86
N TRP A 160 -7.75 1.87 -12.32
CA TRP A 160 -8.80 2.66 -12.95
C TRP A 160 -8.39 3.23 -14.32
N ARG A 161 -7.09 3.50 -14.54
CA ARG A 161 -6.60 3.99 -15.84
C ARG A 161 -6.85 3.00 -16.97
N LYS A 162 -6.67 1.70 -16.73
CA LYS A 162 -6.93 0.65 -17.73
C LYS A 162 -8.42 0.56 -18.06
N LYS A 163 -9.29 0.72 -17.06
CA LYS A 163 -10.75 0.74 -17.26
C LYS A 163 -11.23 1.96 -18.08
N GLU A 164 -10.52 3.08 -18.00
CA GLU A 164 -10.87 4.33 -18.68
C GLU A 164 -10.03 4.58 -19.95
N ASP A 165 -9.30 3.57 -20.46
CA ASP A 165 -8.41 3.64 -21.63
C ASP A 165 -7.42 4.83 -21.57
N LYS A 166 -6.91 5.12 -20.37
CA LYS A 166 -5.95 6.22 -20.10
C LYS A 166 -4.50 5.78 -20.09
N VAL A 167 -4.23 4.50 -20.36
CA VAL A 167 -2.91 3.88 -20.48
C VAL A 167 -2.95 2.91 -21.64
#